data_AF-A0A536ZP95-F1
#
_entry.id   AF-A0A536ZP95-F1
#
_cell.length_a   1.000
_cell.length_b   1.000
_cell.length_c   1.000
_cell.angle_alpha   90.00
_cell.angle_beta   90.00
_cell.angle_gamma   90.00
#
_symmetry.space_group_name_H-M   'P 1'
#
loop_
_entity.id
_entity.type
_entity.pdbx_description
1 polymer ?
#
loop_
_entity_poly.entity_id
_entity_poly.type
_entity_poly.pdbx_seq_one_letter_code
_entity_poly.pdbx_strand_id
1 'polypeptide(L)' 'MLGNWFKTGLLMAAIMALFGMVGGVLGGGQGMLLALLFGFGVNLWAYWFSDSMVLKLYRAREVD' A
#
# COMPACT_ATOMS: atom_id res chain seq x y z
N MET A 1 9.79 16.62 -22.54
CA MET A 1 9.86 16.19 -21.12
C MET A 1 8.62 16.64 -20.33
N LEU A 2 8.27 17.92 -20.29
CA LEU A 2 7.06 18.43 -19.60
C LEU A 2 5.74 17.70 -19.94
N GLY A 3 5.53 17.34 -21.20
CA GLY A 3 4.32 16.59 -21.60
C GLY A 3 4.17 15.21 -20.95
N ASN A 4 5.28 14.52 -20.64
CA ASN A 4 5.24 13.25 -19.93
C ASN A 4 4.95 13.46 -18.44
N TRP A 5 5.56 14.47 -17.82
CA TRP A 5 5.28 14.84 -16.43
C TRP A 5 3.80 15.17 -16.21
N PHE A 6 3.18 15.89 -17.15
CA PHE A 6 1.76 16.18 -17.09
C PHE A 6 0.90 14.92 -17.19
N LYS A 7 1.17 14.05 -18.17
CA LYS A 7 0.44 12.77 -18.32
C LYS A 7 0.59 11.89 -17.09
N THR A 8 1.80 11.75 -16.57
CA THR A 8 2.07 10.96 -15.35
C THR A 8 1.36 11.56 -14.15
N GLY A 9 1.45 12.87 -13.93
CA GLY A 9 0.75 13.55 -12.84
C GLY A 9 -0.76 13.39 -12.92
N LEU A 10 -1.33 13.53 -14.13
CA LEU A 10 -2.76 13.33 -14.38
C LEU A 10 -3.20 11.88 -14.11
N LEU A 11 -2.43 10.90 -14.58
CA LEU A 11 -2.69 9.47 -14.31
C LEU A 11 -2.65 9.16 -12.82
N MET A 12 -1.65 9.69 -12.08
CA MET A 12 -1.57 9.49 -10.63
C MET A 12 -2.75 10.13 -9.89
N ALA A 13 -3.12 11.35 -10.27
CA ALA A 13 -4.28 12.03 -9.70
C ALA A 13 -5.58 11.27 -10.00
N ALA A 14 -5.75 10.77 -11.23
CA ALA A 14 -6.92 9.99 -11.64
C ALA A 14 -7.01 8.67 -10.86
N ILE A 15 -5.90 7.96 -10.71
CA ILE A 15 -5.84 6.72 -9.92
C ILE A 15 -6.13 7.00 -8.44
N MET A 16 -5.55 8.05 -7.86
CA MET A 16 -5.83 8.47 -6.49
C MET A 16 -7.32 8.77 -6.28
N ALA A 17 -7.93 9.53 -7.19
CA ALA A 17 -9.36 9.84 -7.13
C ALA A 17 -10.22 8.58 -7.27
N LEU A 18 -9.87 7.67 -8.19
CA LEU A 18 -10.57 6.40 -8.37
C LEU A 18 -10.54 5.56 -7.09
N PHE A 19 -9.36 5.34 -6.51
CA PHE A 19 -9.23 4.58 -5.27
C PHE A 19 -9.92 5.27 -4.08
N GLY A 20 -9.86 6.61 -4.00
CA GLY A 20 -10.56 7.37 -2.98
C GLY A 20 -12.08 7.24 -3.09
N MET A 21 -12.64 7.35 -4.30
CA MET A 21 -14.07 7.18 -4.54
C MET A 21 -14.53 5.75 -4.27
N VAL A 22 -13.84 4.75 -4.83
CA VAL A 22 -14.19 3.33 -4.64
C VAL A 22 -14.04 2.93 -3.18
N GLY A 23 -12.94 3.32 -2.53
CA GLY A 23 -12.71 3.08 -1.10
C GLY A 23 -13.76 3.79 -0.22
N GLY A 24 -14.16 5.01 -0.58
CA GLY A 24 -15.22 5.75 0.10
C GLY A 24 -16.59 5.08 -0.01
N VAL A 25 -16.95 4.55 -1.19
CA VAL A 25 -18.22 3.84 -1.42
C VAL A 25 -18.23 2.47 -0.75
N LEU A 26 -17.15 1.70 -0.87
CA LEU A 26 -17.07 0.35 -0.29
C LEU A 26 -16.94 0.36 1.23
N GLY A 27 -16.19 1.33 1.78
CA GLY A 27 -15.83 1.37 3.18
C GLY A 27 -16.63 2.35 4.01
N GLY A 28 -17.02 3.51 3.47
CA GLY A 28 -17.56 4.61 4.28
C GLY A 28 -16.68 4.91 5.51
N GLY A 29 -17.29 5.40 6.59
CA GLY A 29 -16.57 5.71 7.84
C GLY A 29 -16.06 4.46 8.58
N GLN A 30 -16.82 3.36 8.56
CA GLN A 30 -16.45 2.13 9.26
C GLN A 30 -15.29 1.40 8.57
N GLY A 31 -15.27 1.40 7.24
CA GLY A 31 -14.18 0.88 6.43
C GLY A 31 -12.90 1.69 6.57
N MET A 32 -12.97 3.02 6.77
CA MET A 32 -11.79 3.82 7.13
C MET A 32 -11.18 3.37 8.47
N LEU A 33 -11.99 3.12 9.49
CA LEU A 33 -11.52 2.61 10.78
C LEU A 33 -10.92 1.20 10.66
N LEU A 34 -11.58 0.31 9.91
CA LEU A 34 -11.04 -1.03 9.64
C LEU A 34 -9.74 -0.98 8.84
N ALA A 35 -9.64 -0.12 7.83
CA ALA A 35 -8.42 0.09 7.07
C ALA A 35 -7.29 0.64 7.94
N LEU A 36 -7.60 1.53 8.89
CA LEU A 36 -6.63 2.02 9.88
C LEU A 36 -6.15 0.91 10.81
N LEU A 37 -7.06 0.12 11.37
CA LEU A 37 -6.71 -1.01 12.23
C LEU A 37 -5.89 -2.06 11.47
N PHE A 38 -6.29 -2.38 10.25
CA PHE A 38 -5.57 -3.32 9.40
C PHE A 38 -4.20 -2.79 9.01
N GLY A 39 -4.12 -1.54 8.54
CA GLY A 39 -2.86 -0.91 8.18
C GLY A 39 -1.90 -0.80 9.36
N PHE A 40 -2.41 -0.44 10.54
CA PHE A 40 -1.62 -0.42 11.77
C PHE A 40 -1.14 -1.82 12.15
N GLY A 41 -2.03 -2.82 12.14
CA GLY A 41 -1.69 -4.20 12.45
C GLY A 41 -0.64 -4.77 11.50
N VAL A 42 -0.78 -4.51 10.20
CA VAL A 42 0.20 -4.92 9.17
C VAL A 42 1.53 -4.18 9.34
N ASN A 43 1.52 -2.89 9.70
CA ASN A 43 2.77 -2.15 9.94
C ASN A 43 3.51 -2.69 11.15
N LEU A 44 2.81 -2.96 12.25
CA LEU A 44 3.42 -3.60 13.42
C LEU A 44 3.95 -4.98 13.05
N TRP A 45 3.14 -5.83 12.41
CA TRP A 45 3.58 -7.15 11.98
C TRP A 45 4.82 -7.08 11.08
N ALA A 46 4.80 -6.19 10.09
CA ALA A 46 5.91 -6.00 9.17
C ALA A 46 7.16 -5.49 9.91
N TYR A 47 7.04 -4.70 10.97
CA TYR A 47 8.19 -4.25 11.75
C TYR A 47 8.92 -5.41 12.45
N TRP A 48 8.19 -6.36 13.05
CA TRP A 48 8.79 -7.50 13.76
C TRP A 48 9.16 -8.69 12.87
N PHE A 49 8.41 -8.95 11.80
CA PHE A 49 8.62 -10.10 10.91
C PHE A 49 9.22 -9.71 9.54
N SER A 50 9.76 -8.50 9.43
CA SER A 50 10.38 -7.96 8.19
C SER A 50 11.53 -8.84 7.71
N ASP A 51 12.35 -9.32 8.63
CA ASP A 51 13.51 -10.20 8.41
C ASP A 51 13.09 -11.47 7.67
N SER A 52 12.11 -12.19 8.20
CA SER A 52 11.65 -13.45 7.62
C SER A 52 10.89 -13.22 6.32
N MET A 53 10.16 -12.10 6.19
CA MET A 53 9.49 -11.73 4.95
C MET A 53 10.49 -11.42 3.83
N VAL A 54 11.52 -10.63 4.12
CA VAL A 54 12.51 -10.24 3.10
C VAL A 54 13.36 -11.43 2.67
N LEU A 55 13.75 -12.31 3.60
CA LEU A 55 14.48 -13.54 3.29
C LEU A 55 13.67 -14.47 2.38
N LYS A 56 12.37 -14.65 2.65
CA LYS A 56 11.47 -15.41 1.77
C LYS A 56 11.29 -14.74 0.41
N LEU A 57 11.20 -13.41 0.36
CA LEU A 57 11.04 -12.65 -0.88
C LEU A 57 12.24 -12.84 -1.82
N TYR A 58 13.46 -12.81 -1.26
CA TYR A 58 14.70 -13.01 -2.02
C TYR A 58 15.11 -14.48 -2.18
N ARG A 59 14.30 -15.43 -1.67
CA ARG A 59 14.67 -16.86 -1.58
C ARG A 59 16.06 -17.06 -0.97
N ALA A 60 16.40 -16.22 0.01
CA ALA A 60 17.67 -16.30 0.70
C ALA A 60 17.77 -17.67 1.39
N ARG A 61 18.91 -18.34 1.21
CA ARG A 61 19.27 -19.51 2.02
C ARG A 61 20.03 -19.00 3.23
N GLU A 62 19.67 -19.51 4.41
CA GLU A 62 20.52 -19.38 5.59
C GLU A 62 21.92 -19.89 5.25
N VAL A 63 22.91 -19.05 5.52
CA VAL A 63 24.32 -19.43 5.48
C VAL A 63 24.73 -19.52 6.94
N ASP A 64 25.05 -20.73 7.38
CA ASP A 64 25.58 -21.02 8.72
C ASP A 64 27.00 -20.46 8.86
#